data_AF-A0A402AF15-F1
#
_entry.id   AF-A0A402AF15-F1
#
_cell.length_a   1.000
_cell.length_b   1.000
_cell.length_c   1.000
_cell.angle_alpha   90.00
_cell.angle_beta   90.00
_cell.angle_gamma   90.00
#
_symmetry.space_group_name_H-M   'P 1'
#
loop_
_entity.id
_entity.type
_entity.pdbx_description
1 polymer ?
#
loop_
_entity_poly.entity_id
_entity_poly.type
_entity_poly.pdbx_seq_one_letter_code
_entity_poly.pdbx_strand_id
1 'polypeptide(L)'
;MAKASLIANLDIHAPTGKNAREIARVRLTEMYSWEIYIDDPYAIQNLHNLRIAAKRFRYTLEIFADTFPEECASILKEVEQIQEELGQLHDSDVMIALLRLCLGGQDSGSAYQQALLETTQHSPKGRLMVNPGLVEHLLQPSSALSAEQREGLELLLRDLQLQREQQYTAFYQHWYQLKQRNFQREAFDMLKD
;
A
#
# COMPACT_ATOMS: atom_id res chain seq x y z
N MET A 1 10.73 -2.15 -1.07
CA MET A 1 9.57 -2.54 -0.21
C MET A 1 9.95 -2.48 1.26
N ALA A 2 9.06 -2.01 2.13
CA ALA A 2 9.27 -2.01 3.59
C ALA A 2 9.58 -3.41 4.13
N LYS A 3 10.75 -3.55 4.78
CA LYS A 3 11.16 -4.79 5.46
C LYS A 3 10.30 -4.97 6.71
N ALA A 4 9.80 -6.19 6.93
CA ALA A 4 9.02 -6.49 8.12
C ALA A 4 9.88 -6.30 9.38
N SER A 5 9.32 -5.61 10.38
CA SER A 5 9.97 -5.49 11.69
C SER A 5 10.19 -6.87 12.31
N LEU A 6 11.32 -7.02 13.00
CA LEU A 6 11.68 -8.25 13.71
C LEU A 6 10.70 -8.49 14.86
N ILE A 7 10.26 -9.73 15.04
CA ILE A 7 9.49 -10.14 16.22
C ILE A 7 10.46 -10.84 17.16
N ALA A 8 10.87 -10.18 18.23
CA ALA A 8 11.92 -10.67 19.14
C ALA A 8 11.37 -11.45 20.36
N ASN A 9 10.14 -11.13 20.80
CA ASN A 9 9.61 -11.56 22.10
C ASN A 9 8.65 -12.74 21.98
N LEU A 10 8.99 -13.77 21.20
CA LEU A 10 8.18 -14.98 21.10
C LEU A 10 8.63 -16.03 22.10
N ASP A 11 7.68 -16.62 22.81
CA ASP A 11 7.91 -17.70 23.77
C ASP A 11 7.30 -18.99 23.23
N ILE A 12 8.14 -19.98 22.96
CA ILE A 12 7.73 -21.29 22.41
C ILE A 12 6.83 -22.09 23.37
N HIS A 13 6.85 -21.75 24.66
CA HIS A 13 6.05 -22.41 25.68
C HIS A 13 4.78 -21.62 26.05
N ALA A 14 4.61 -20.41 25.50
CA ALA A 14 3.43 -19.59 25.73
C ALA A 14 2.21 -20.08 24.92
N PRO A 15 0.98 -19.82 25.41
CA PRO A 15 -0.23 -20.02 24.63
C PRO A 15 -0.18 -19.22 23.31
N THR A 16 -0.77 -19.78 22.24
CA THR A 16 -0.81 -19.14 20.91
C THR A 16 -1.29 -17.69 20.96
N GLY A 17 -2.35 -17.41 21.73
CA GLY A 17 -2.90 -16.06 21.86
C GLY A 17 -1.91 -15.03 22.42
N LYS A 18 -1.01 -15.43 23.33
CA LYS A 18 0.02 -14.54 23.87
C LYS A 18 1.02 -14.14 22.77
N ASN A 19 1.53 -15.11 22.03
CA ASN A 19 2.42 -14.84 20.89
C ASN A 19 1.71 -14.06 19.78
N ALA A 20 0.42 -14.35 19.50
CA ALA A 20 -0.38 -13.62 18.52
C ALA A 20 -0.50 -12.13 18.87
N ARG A 21 -0.74 -11.79 20.15
CA ARG A 21 -0.76 -10.41 20.64
C ARG A 21 0.60 -9.72 20.47
N GLU A 22 1.71 -10.39 20.79
CA GLU A 22 3.06 -9.83 20.57
C GLU A 22 3.31 -9.51 19.09
N ILE A 23 2.96 -10.43 18.19
CA ILE A 23 3.09 -10.21 16.73
C ILE A 23 2.21 -9.03 16.31
N ALA A 24 0.94 -9.02 16.73
CA ALA A 24 -0.02 -7.98 16.38
C ALA A 24 0.43 -6.59 16.85
N ARG A 25 1.00 -6.46 18.06
CA ARG A 25 1.54 -5.19 18.57
C ARG A 25 2.71 -4.69 17.74
N VAL A 26 3.62 -5.57 17.33
CA VAL A 26 4.73 -5.21 16.43
C VAL A 26 4.19 -4.74 15.08
N ARG A 27 3.19 -5.42 14.52
CA ARG A 27 2.59 -5.03 13.21
C ARG A 27 1.77 -3.74 13.27
N LEU A 28 1.04 -3.51 14.36
CA LEU A 28 0.36 -2.24 14.61
C LEU A 28 1.37 -1.09 14.71
N THR A 29 2.45 -1.29 15.47
CA THR A 29 3.52 -0.28 15.61
C THR A 29 4.21 -0.01 14.27
N GLU A 30 4.48 -1.05 13.47
CA GLU A 30 5.03 -0.92 12.12
C GLU A 30 4.08 -0.13 11.21
N MET A 31 2.77 -0.38 11.24
CA MET A 31 1.78 0.38 10.47
C MET A 31 1.83 1.87 10.83
N TYR A 32 1.76 2.21 12.11
CA TYR A 32 1.77 3.60 12.56
C TYR A 32 3.13 4.31 12.40
N SER A 33 4.23 3.57 12.22
CA SER A 33 5.54 4.20 11.91
C SER A 33 5.54 4.97 10.58
N TRP A 34 4.61 4.67 9.67
CA TRP A 34 4.44 5.36 8.39
C TRP A 34 3.52 6.58 8.46
N GLU A 35 2.91 6.86 9.62
CA GLU A 35 1.98 7.97 9.80
C GLU A 35 2.58 9.33 9.41
N ILE A 36 3.87 9.51 9.63
CA ILE A 36 4.60 10.75 9.35
C ILE A 36 4.59 11.17 7.87
N TYR A 37 4.18 10.29 6.96
CA TYR A 37 4.12 10.55 5.52
C TYR A 37 2.71 10.80 5.00
N ILE A 38 1.69 10.73 5.87
CA ILE A 38 0.29 10.81 5.45
C ILE A 38 -0.07 12.21 4.94
N ASP A 39 0.54 13.24 5.49
CA ASP A 39 0.29 14.64 5.09
C ASP A 39 0.95 15.01 3.75
N ASP A 40 1.75 14.12 3.16
CA ASP A 40 2.36 14.31 1.85
C ASP A 40 1.67 13.40 0.81
N PRO A 41 0.78 13.95 -0.05
CA PRO A 41 0.15 13.17 -1.12
C PRO A 41 1.16 12.59 -2.11
N TYR A 42 2.36 13.14 -2.22
CA TYR A 42 3.39 12.70 -3.16
C TYR A 42 4.38 11.70 -2.56
N ALA A 43 4.21 11.31 -1.29
CA ALA A 43 4.98 10.25 -0.63
C ALA A 43 4.53 8.83 -1.09
N ILE A 44 4.40 8.63 -2.41
CA ILE A 44 3.83 7.44 -3.07
C ILE A 44 4.42 6.13 -2.51
N GLN A 45 5.74 6.04 -2.45
CA GLN A 45 6.43 4.84 -1.97
C GLN A 45 6.14 4.55 -0.49
N ASN A 46 5.93 5.60 0.31
CA ASN A 46 5.73 5.50 1.75
C ASN A 46 4.27 5.17 2.07
N LEU A 47 3.32 5.73 1.33
CA LEU A 47 1.91 5.33 1.37
C LEU A 47 1.73 3.86 0.92
N HIS A 48 2.49 3.42 -0.09
CA HIS A 48 2.53 1.99 -0.44
C HIS A 48 3.13 1.12 0.67
N ASN A 49 4.16 1.60 1.37
CA ASN A 49 4.72 0.88 2.51
C ASN A 49 3.74 0.81 3.69
N LEU A 50 2.98 1.88 3.95
CA LEU A 50 1.87 1.88 4.92
C LEU A 50 0.85 0.80 4.54
N ARG A 51 0.47 0.69 3.27
CA ARG A 51 -0.43 -0.37 2.79
C ARG A 51 0.12 -1.76 3.09
N ILE A 52 1.39 -2.01 2.83
CA ILE A 52 2.03 -3.31 3.13
C ILE A 52 1.98 -3.58 4.65
N ALA A 53 2.26 -2.58 5.49
CA ALA A 53 2.21 -2.74 6.94
C ALA A 53 0.78 -3.01 7.43
N ALA A 54 -0.22 -2.29 6.92
CA ALA A 54 -1.64 -2.54 7.19
C ALA A 54 -2.06 -3.96 6.82
N LYS A 55 -1.66 -4.46 5.64
CA LYS A 55 -1.86 -5.86 5.24
C LYS A 55 -1.27 -6.85 6.23
N ARG A 56 -0.03 -6.62 6.68
CA ARG A 56 0.64 -7.51 7.65
C ARG A 56 -0.10 -7.55 8.97
N PHE A 57 -0.59 -6.40 9.45
CA PHE A 57 -1.40 -6.33 10.65
C PHE A 57 -2.73 -7.07 10.46
N ARG A 58 -3.46 -6.78 9.38
CA ARG A 58 -4.72 -7.45 9.02
C ARG A 58 -4.57 -8.97 8.97
N TYR A 59 -3.58 -9.47 8.23
CA TYR A 59 -3.32 -10.91 8.11
C TYR A 59 -2.96 -11.55 9.45
N THR A 60 -2.28 -10.83 10.34
CA THR A 60 -2.02 -11.33 11.70
C THR A 60 -3.32 -11.49 12.47
N LEU A 61 -4.22 -10.50 12.40
CA LEU A 61 -5.53 -10.57 13.04
C LEU A 61 -6.40 -11.70 12.46
N GLU A 62 -6.41 -11.87 11.13
CA GLU A 62 -7.17 -12.93 10.45
C GLU A 62 -6.65 -14.33 10.80
N ILE A 63 -5.32 -14.55 10.77
CA ILE A 63 -4.72 -15.87 11.02
C ILE A 63 -4.99 -16.33 12.46
N PHE A 64 -5.00 -15.41 13.42
CA PHE A 64 -5.18 -15.70 14.84
C PHE A 64 -6.54 -15.24 15.38
N ALA A 65 -7.55 -15.11 14.51
CA ALA A 65 -8.87 -14.58 14.86
C ALA A 65 -9.47 -15.25 16.11
N ASP A 66 -9.35 -16.57 16.22
CA ASP A 66 -9.87 -17.37 17.35
C ASP A 66 -9.20 -17.06 18.71
N THR A 67 -8.11 -16.29 18.72
CA THR A 67 -7.36 -15.92 19.95
C THR A 67 -7.63 -14.50 20.41
N PHE A 68 -8.27 -13.69 19.57
CA PHE A 68 -8.63 -12.31 19.85
C PHE A 68 -10.08 -12.21 20.32
N PRO A 69 -10.43 -11.16 21.09
CA PRO A 69 -11.80 -10.98 21.54
C PRO A 69 -12.68 -10.47 20.38
N GLU A 70 -14.01 -10.48 20.55
CA GLU A 70 -14.96 -10.15 19.48
C GLU A 70 -14.77 -8.72 18.93
N GLU A 71 -14.28 -7.79 19.75
CA GLU A 71 -13.94 -6.41 19.36
C GLU A 71 -12.86 -6.36 18.27
N CYS A 72 -12.08 -7.42 18.06
CA CYS A 72 -11.14 -7.51 16.95
C CYS A 72 -11.82 -7.34 15.59
N ALA A 73 -13.11 -7.70 15.47
CA ALA A 73 -13.85 -7.55 14.21
C ALA A 73 -14.01 -6.09 13.78
N SER A 74 -14.21 -5.15 14.71
CA SER A 74 -14.28 -3.72 14.38
C SER A 74 -12.92 -3.18 13.94
N ILE A 75 -11.84 -3.57 14.64
CA ILE A 75 -10.48 -3.21 14.26
C ILE A 75 -10.14 -3.74 12.87
N LEU A 76 -10.47 -4.99 12.58
CA LEU A 76 -10.19 -5.63 11.30
C LEU A 76 -10.85 -4.89 10.14
N LYS A 77 -12.13 -4.51 10.30
CA LYS A 77 -12.90 -3.78 9.29
C LYS A 77 -12.23 -2.46 8.88
N GLU A 78 -11.68 -1.75 9.85
CA GLU A 78 -11.07 -0.43 9.64
C GLU A 78 -9.70 -0.55 8.98
N VAL A 79 -8.92 -1.56 9.36
CA VAL A 79 -7.65 -1.89 8.71
C VAL A 79 -7.88 -2.37 7.27
N GLU A 80 -8.96 -3.12 7.03
CA GLU A 80 -9.37 -3.52 5.68
C GLU A 80 -9.72 -2.29 4.82
N GLN A 81 -10.50 -1.36 5.34
CA GLN A 81 -10.83 -0.11 4.65
C GLN A 81 -9.57 0.71 4.32
N ILE A 82 -8.66 0.90 5.29
CA ILE A 82 -7.36 1.56 5.05
C ILE A 82 -6.59 0.88 3.92
N GLN A 83 -6.53 -0.46 3.94
CA GLN A 83 -5.82 -1.24 2.94
C GLN A 83 -6.45 -1.08 1.54
N GLU A 84 -7.77 -1.06 1.44
CA GLU A 84 -8.50 -0.88 0.18
C GLU A 84 -8.27 0.50 -0.41
N GLU A 85 -8.40 1.55 0.39
CA GLU A 85 -8.17 2.94 -0.02
C GLU A 85 -6.73 3.16 -0.52
N LEU A 86 -5.74 2.69 0.24
CA LEU A 86 -4.34 2.74 -0.18
C LEU A 86 -4.06 1.84 -1.39
N GLY A 87 -4.83 0.76 -1.56
CA GLY A 87 -4.76 -0.10 -2.74
C GLY A 87 -5.19 0.63 -4.00
N GLN A 88 -6.36 1.27 -3.96
CA GLN A 88 -6.88 2.07 -5.05
C GLN A 88 -5.93 3.23 -5.41
N LEU A 89 -5.39 3.92 -4.40
CA LEU A 89 -4.42 4.99 -4.60
C LEU A 89 -3.15 4.49 -5.31
N HIS A 90 -2.60 3.37 -4.82
CA HIS A 90 -1.42 2.76 -5.42
C HIS A 90 -1.66 2.31 -6.87
N ASP A 91 -2.82 1.74 -7.17
CA ASP A 91 -3.16 1.29 -8.53
C ASP A 91 -3.24 2.47 -9.51
N SER A 92 -3.76 3.63 -9.06
CA SER A 92 -3.73 4.86 -9.83
C SER A 92 -2.30 5.37 -10.03
N ASP A 93 -1.46 5.36 -8.98
CA ASP A 93 -0.05 5.75 -9.07
C ASP A 93 0.72 4.89 -10.08
N VAL A 94 0.46 3.57 -10.09
CA VAL A 94 1.00 2.62 -11.07
C VAL A 94 0.58 3.00 -12.49
N MET A 95 -0.71 3.21 -12.71
CA MET A 95 -1.25 3.48 -14.05
C MET A 95 -0.75 4.83 -14.60
N ILE A 96 -0.73 5.86 -13.76
CA ILE A 96 -0.20 7.20 -14.11
C ILE A 96 1.25 7.08 -14.56
N ALA A 97 2.07 6.32 -13.84
CA ALA A 97 3.47 6.15 -14.19
C ALA A 97 3.66 5.40 -15.52
N LEU A 98 2.87 4.34 -15.76
CA LEU A 98 2.89 3.63 -17.05
C LEU A 98 2.49 4.53 -18.21
N LEU A 99 1.41 5.32 -18.06
CA LEU A 99 0.97 6.25 -19.10
C LEU A 99 2.00 7.35 -19.41
N ARG A 100 2.67 7.87 -18.37
CA ARG A 100 3.76 8.84 -18.55
C ARG A 100 4.93 8.24 -19.33
N LEU A 101 5.27 6.98 -19.08
CA LEU A 101 6.26 6.25 -19.89
C LEU A 101 5.81 6.13 -21.35
N CYS A 102 4.56 5.72 -21.61
CA CYS A 102 4.00 5.63 -22.97
C CYS A 102 4.07 6.96 -23.74
N LEU A 103 3.82 8.08 -23.05
CA LEU A 103 3.77 9.42 -23.65
C LEU A 103 5.16 10.07 -23.85
N GLY A 104 6.23 9.42 -23.35
CA GLY A 104 7.60 9.92 -23.39
C GLY A 104 7.89 11.03 -22.37
N GLY A 105 7.14 11.10 -21.26
CA GLY A 105 7.33 12.10 -20.21
C GLY A 105 8.64 11.85 -19.43
N GLN A 106 9.59 12.79 -19.51
CA GLN A 106 10.92 12.67 -18.89
C GLN A 106 10.93 12.87 -17.36
N ASP A 107 9.94 13.57 -16.80
CA ASP A 107 10.02 14.10 -15.43
C ASP A 107 9.50 13.17 -14.32
N SER A 108 8.85 12.04 -14.65
CA SER A 108 8.28 11.12 -13.64
C SER A 108 8.63 9.65 -13.84
N GLY A 109 9.31 9.35 -14.95
CA GLY A 109 9.72 7.99 -15.27
C GLY A 109 10.76 7.46 -14.30
N SER A 110 11.75 8.25 -13.86
CA SER A 110 12.95 7.70 -13.21
C SER A 110 12.72 6.94 -11.91
N ALA A 111 11.92 7.48 -10.97
CA ALA A 111 11.65 6.83 -9.69
C ALA A 111 10.78 5.58 -9.82
N TYR A 112 9.78 5.61 -10.70
CA TYR A 112 8.90 4.48 -10.95
C TYR A 112 9.54 3.44 -11.87
N GLN A 113 10.40 3.86 -12.80
CA GLN A 113 11.24 3.02 -13.64
C GLN A 113 12.27 2.29 -12.78
N GLN A 114 12.90 2.96 -11.80
CA GLN A 114 13.72 2.31 -10.78
C GLN A 114 12.89 1.30 -9.95
N ALA A 115 11.70 1.68 -9.47
CA ALA A 115 10.84 0.77 -8.74
C ALA A 115 10.40 -0.45 -9.57
N LEU A 116 10.06 -0.27 -10.86
CA LEU A 116 9.72 -1.37 -11.78
C LEU A 116 10.91 -2.29 -12.03
N LEU A 117 12.11 -1.73 -12.19
CA LEU A 117 13.37 -2.48 -12.37
C LEU A 117 13.79 -3.23 -11.11
N GLU A 118 13.57 -2.66 -9.92
CA GLU A 118 13.81 -3.35 -8.65
C GLU A 118 12.81 -4.50 -8.44
N THR A 119 11.55 -4.30 -8.88
CA THR A 119 10.49 -5.32 -8.81
C THR A 119 10.76 -6.51 -9.75
N THR A 120 11.42 -6.29 -10.89
CA THR A 120 11.84 -7.39 -11.79
C THR A 120 13.06 -8.15 -11.28
N GLN A 121 13.93 -7.53 -10.46
CA GLN A 121 15.14 -8.19 -9.94
C GLN A 121 14.91 -9.03 -8.66
N HIS A 122 13.86 -8.76 -7.87
CA HIS A 122 13.69 -9.36 -6.53
C HIS A 122 12.44 -10.25 -6.34
N SER A 123 11.74 -10.65 -7.41
CA SER A 123 10.57 -11.54 -7.28
C SER A 123 10.89 -13.00 -7.67
N PRO A 124 11.10 -13.91 -6.70
CA PRO A 124 11.00 -15.34 -6.97
C PRO A 124 9.52 -15.67 -7.19
N LYS A 125 9.16 -16.01 -8.44
CA LYS A 125 7.87 -16.60 -8.86
C LYS A 125 6.60 -15.96 -8.24
N GLY A 126 6.00 -15.01 -8.95
CA GLY A 126 4.55 -14.77 -8.85
C GLY A 126 4.11 -13.31 -8.82
N ARG A 127 3.57 -12.86 -9.96
CA ARG A 127 2.81 -11.61 -10.21
C ARG A 127 3.56 -10.30 -9.97
N LEU A 128 4.27 -9.83 -10.99
CA LEU A 128 4.16 -8.41 -11.32
C LEU A 128 2.73 -8.12 -11.81
N MET A 129 2.13 -6.99 -11.41
CA MET A 129 0.88 -6.48 -12.01
C MET A 129 1.07 -6.07 -13.48
N VAL A 130 2.32 -5.87 -13.93
CA VAL A 130 2.66 -5.49 -15.30
C VAL A 130 3.72 -6.46 -15.82
N ASN A 131 3.46 -7.10 -16.95
CA ASN A 131 4.41 -8.02 -17.59
C ASN A 131 5.73 -7.28 -17.91
N PRO A 132 6.90 -7.78 -17.48
CA PRO A 132 8.19 -7.15 -17.80
C PRO A 132 8.40 -6.91 -19.30
N GLY A 133 7.91 -7.80 -20.16
CA GLY A 133 7.95 -7.60 -21.62
C GLY A 133 7.08 -6.44 -22.09
N LEU A 134 5.97 -6.15 -21.40
CA LEU A 134 5.14 -4.98 -21.69
C LEU A 134 5.91 -3.70 -21.36
N VAL A 135 6.63 -3.67 -20.24
CA VAL A 135 7.47 -2.52 -19.82
C VAL A 135 8.56 -2.25 -20.86
N GLU A 136 9.23 -3.31 -21.34
CA GLU A 136 10.26 -3.19 -22.38
C GLU A 136 9.68 -2.57 -23.66
N HIS A 137 8.48 -2.99 -24.08
CA HIS A 137 7.79 -2.40 -25.22
C HIS A 137 7.37 -0.94 -24.98
N LEU A 138 7.04 -0.56 -23.73
CA LEU A 138 6.75 0.83 -23.39
C LEU A 138 7.99 1.73 -23.43
N LEU A 139 9.16 1.18 -23.08
CA LEU A 139 10.43 1.91 -23.10
C LEU A 139 11.03 1.99 -24.52
N GLN A 140 10.76 1.00 -25.37
CA GLN A 140 11.22 0.93 -26.76
C GLN A 140 10.02 0.72 -27.69
N PRO A 141 9.18 1.75 -27.89
CA PRO A 141 8.00 1.61 -28.72
C PRO A 141 8.38 1.32 -30.17
N SER A 142 7.83 0.23 -30.74
CA SER A 142 8.08 -0.20 -32.13
C SER A 142 7.60 0.82 -33.17
N SER A 143 6.67 1.71 -32.79
CA SER A 143 6.15 2.80 -33.61
C SER A 143 5.73 3.99 -32.75
N ALA A 144 5.85 5.21 -33.27
CA ALA A 144 5.33 6.39 -32.61
C ALA A 144 3.78 6.36 -32.50
N LEU A 145 3.25 6.93 -31.43
CA LEU A 145 1.80 7.12 -31.25
C LEU A 145 1.26 8.08 -32.33
N SER A 146 0.08 7.79 -32.88
CA SER A 146 -0.65 8.78 -33.69
C SER A 146 -1.09 9.96 -32.83
N ALA A 147 -1.44 11.09 -33.47
CA ALA A 147 -1.95 12.26 -32.76
C ALA A 147 -3.21 11.93 -31.93
N GLU A 148 -4.14 11.18 -32.51
CA GLU A 148 -5.39 10.74 -31.86
C GLU A 148 -5.13 9.81 -30.67
N GLN A 149 -4.19 8.86 -30.82
CA GLN A 149 -3.79 7.97 -29.73
C GLN A 149 -3.14 8.73 -28.59
N ARG A 150 -2.27 9.69 -28.92
CA ARG A 150 -1.61 10.55 -27.94
C ARG A 150 -2.64 11.38 -27.17
N GLU A 151 -3.56 12.03 -27.87
CA GLU A 151 -4.63 12.82 -27.27
C GLU A 151 -5.50 11.98 -26.34
N GLY A 152 -5.91 10.79 -26.77
CA GLY A 152 -6.69 9.88 -25.93
C GLY A 152 -5.96 9.45 -24.64
N LEU A 153 -4.66 9.15 -24.73
CA LEU A 153 -3.85 8.79 -23.55
C LEU A 153 -3.59 9.99 -22.62
N GLU A 154 -3.45 11.21 -23.17
CA GLU A 154 -3.33 12.43 -22.37
C GLU A 154 -4.62 12.75 -21.61
N LEU A 155 -5.79 12.53 -22.23
CA LEU A 155 -7.09 12.66 -21.55
C LEU A 155 -7.23 11.62 -20.42
N LEU A 156 -6.92 10.35 -20.71
CA LEU A 156 -6.95 9.29 -19.70
C LEU A 156 -6.00 9.58 -18.53
N LEU A 157 -4.81 10.12 -18.81
CA LEU A 157 -3.85 10.52 -17.77
C LEU A 157 -4.44 11.59 -16.85
N ARG A 158 -5.11 12.61 -17.41
CA ARG A 158 -5.77 13.66 -16.63
C ARG A 158 -6.88 13.10 -15.74
N ASP A 159 -7.71 12.22 -16.28
CA ASP A 159 -8.81 11.59 -15.53
C ASP A 159 -8.28 10.75 -14.36
N LEU A 160 -7.21 9.97 -14.60
CA LEU A 160 -6.56 9.19 -13.54
C LEU A 160 -5.91 10.07 -12.47
N GLN A 161 -5.31 11.19 -12.85
CA GLN A 161 -4.74 12.14 -11.89
C GLN A 161 -5.83 12.72 -10.98
N LEU A 162 -6.98 13.11 -11.54
CA LEU A 162 -8.13 13.59 -10.77
C LEU A 162 -8.69 12.51 -9.85
N GLN A 163 -8.84 11.28 -10.36
CA GLN A 163 -9.29 10.14 -9.56
C GLN A 163 -8.33 9.86 -8.38
N ARG A 164 -7.02 9.91 -8.64
CA ARG A 164 -5.97 9.71 -7.64
C ARG A 164 -6.04 10.76 -6.52
N GLU A 165 -6.31 12.03 -6.86
CA GLU A 165 -6.52 13.09 -5.87
C GLU A 165 -7.75 12.85 -4.99
N GLN A 166 -8.85 12.39 -5.57
CA GLN A 166 -10.07 12.03 -4.84
C GLN A 166 -9.82 10.84 -3.90
N GLN A 167 -9.14 9.80 -4.38
CA GLN A 167 -8.76 8.64 -3.57
C GLN A 167 -7.88 9.03 -2.37
N TYR A 168 -6.86 9.87 -2.60
CA TYR A 168 -6.02 10.36 -1.52
C TYR A 168 -6.83 11.18 -0.51
N THR A 169 -7.73 12.05 -0.98
CA THR A 169 -8.59 12.85 -0.10
C THR A 169 -9.50 11.97 0.77
N ALA A 170 -10.09 10.92 0.19
CA ALA A 170 -10.92 9.97 0.92
C ALA A 170 -10.12 9.22 1.99
N PHE A 171 -8.98 8.65 1.62
CA PHE A 171 -8.04 8.00 2.54
C PHE A 171 -7.63 8.95 3.68
N TYR A 172 -7.22 10.18 3.33
CA TYR A 172 -6.76 11.18 4.29
C TYR A 172 -7.86 11.53 5.30
N GLN A 173 -9.08 11.79 4.83
CA GLN A 173 -10.22 12.07 5.69
C GLN A 173 -10.52 10.90 6.64
N HIS A 174 -10.55 9.68 6.10
CA HIS A 174 -10.78 8.49 6.90
C HIS A 174 -9.69 8.29 7.96
N TRP A 175 -8.40 8.38 7.58
CA TRP A 175 -7.29 8.27 8.54
C TRP A 175 -7.39 9.29 9.68
N TYR A 176 -7.73 10.54 9.38
CA TYR A 176 -7.88 11.57 10.40
C TYR A 176 -9.11 11.38 11.29
N GLN A 177 -10.20 10.81 10.78
CA GLN A 177 -11.34 10.37 11.61
C GLN A 177 -10.91 9.27 12.60
N LEU A 178 -10.11 8.29 12.13
CA LEU A 178 -9.55 7.25 13.00
C LEU A 178 -8.64 7.82 14.09
N LYS A 179 -7.83 8.84 13.76
CA LYS A 179 -7.01 9.55 14.74
C LYS A 179 -7.85 10.26 15.80
N GLN A 180 -8.90 10.98 15.39
CA GLN A 180 -9.76 11.72 16.31
C GLN A 180 -10.45 10.81 17.34
N ARG A 181 -10.83 9.59 16.93
CA ARG A 181 -11.39 8.58 17.85
C ARG A 181 -10.35 7.75 18.62
N ASN A 182 -9.06 8.06 18.48
CA ASN A 182 -7.94 7.32 19.08
C ASN A 182 -7.88 5.83 18.69
N PHE A 183 -8.14 5.51 17.41
CA PHE A 183 -8.16 4.13 16.91
C PHE A 183 -6.88 3.33 17.23
N GLN A 184 -5.70 3.97 17.16
CA GLN A 184 -4.44 3.32 17.52
C GLN A 184 -4.47 2.75 18.95
N ARG A 185 -5.00 3.55 19.88
CA ARG A 185 -5.10 3.17 21.28
C ARG A 185 -6.15 2.09 21.48
N GLU A 186 -7.28 2.19 20.80
CA GLU A 186 -8.32 1.13 20.79
C GLU A 186 -7.74 -0.21 20.35
N ALA A 187 -7.03 -0.24 19.21
CA ALA A 187 -6.37 -1.45 18.71
C ALA A 187 -5.29 -1.95 19.68
N PHE A 188 -4.52 -1.06 20.31
CA PHE A 188 -3.51 -1.44 21.28
C PHE A 188 -4.13 -2.02 22.57
N ASP A 189 -5.22 -1.42 23.04
CA ASP A 189 -5.94 -1.85 24.24
C ASP A 189 -6.61 -3.22 24.02
N MET A 190 -7.16 -3.49 22.83
CA MET A 190 -7.68 -4.82 22.45
C MET A 190 -6.61 -5.92 22.54
N LEU A 191 -5.35 -5.56 22.27
CA LEU A 191 -4.20 -6.47 22.33
C LEU A 191 -3.62 -6.61 23.75
N LYS A 192 -4.14 -5.93 24.77
CA LYS A 192 -3.73 -6.17 26.17
C LYS A 192 -4.29 -7.51 26.66
N ASP A 193 -3.64 -8.07 27.68
CA ASP A 193 -4.07 -9.33 28.32
C ASP A 193 -5.32 -9.12 29.19
#